data_AF-A0A6N9ESC2-F1
#
_entry.id   AF-A0A6N9ESC2-F1
#
_cell.length_a   1.000
_cell.length_b   1.000
_cell.length_c   1.000
_cell.angle_alpha   90.00
_cell.angle_beta   90.00
_cell.angle_gamma   90.00
#
_symmetry.space_group_name_H-M   'P 1'
#
loop_
_entity.id
_entity.type
_entity.pdbx_description
1 polymer ?
#
loop_
_entity_poly.entity_id
_entity_poly.type
_entity_poly.pdbx_seq_one_letter_code
_entity_poly.pdbx_strand_id
1 'polypeptide(L)'
;MPPAFRPRFRRGAADEAGEEASKAAGDEIDGEEAAGDLVDAGGEHPGGNRAGDGAADGAEDDAGEWLAYDFHEWSLESRVMLEQLLTVDQVVHSWQGTTLMVHESLEATVDGLVEEVEETEEAKEAIARPIGPDEPLTAFELAEWPEALRDELMERLVQARVPHVLDTGGDTRDAGGGDAGGGDADAAGVDAPGSGAEPGPVCDLLVREADEERVEVVIDDLLAREEEADFEEMDGLEVNRLMSDLFMACDRLRRDPRDFDGLRGVMAHARRIATVRTPFGFAAPSWRNLRNAAADLLAMVEDADSDAEDLRELAHRMSDTLRMLI
;
A
#
# COMPACT_ATOMS: atom_id res chain seq x y z
N MET A 1 -19.53 -5.63 -20.23
CA MET A 1 -20.43 -6.08 -19.16
C MET A 1 -20.35 -7.59 -19.03
N PRO A 2 -19.49 -8.11 -18.15
CA PRO A 2 -19.60 -9.48 -17.65
C PRO A 2 -20.88 -9.63 -16.80
N PRO A 3 -21.37 -10.85 -16.57
CA PRO A 3 -22.64 -11.07 -15.88
C PRO A 3 -22.52 -10.96 -14.37
N ALA A 4 -23.29 -10.06 -13.75
CA ALA A 4 -23.45 -9.98 -12.30
C ALA A 4 -23.99 -11.31 -11.75
N PHE A 5 -23.17 -12.04 -10.99
CA PHE A 5 -23.53 -13.31 -10.39
C PHE A 5 -24.35 -13.05 -9.11
N ARG A 6 -25.64 -13.36 -9.13
CA ARG A 6 -26.51 -13.25 -7.95
C ARG A 6 -26.60 -14.59 -7.23
N PRO A 7 -26.09 -14.73 -5.99
CA PRO A 7 -26.30 -15.95 -5.21
C PRO A 7 -27.79 -16.13 -4.91
N ARG A 8 -28.37 -17.27 -5.29
CA ARG A 8 -29.78 -17.63 -5.07
C ARG A 8 -29.91 -18.71 -4.00
N PHE A 9 -29.73 -18.38 -2.72
CA PHE A 9 -30.08 -19.32 -1.64
C PHE A 9 -30.73 -18.62 -0.43
N ARG A 10 -32.05 -18.38 -0.51
CA ARG A 10 -32.88 -18.24 0.70
C ARG A 10 -32.91 -19.57 1.44
N ARG A 11 -32.57 -19.59 2.72
CA ARG A 11 -32.84 -20.74 3.58
C ARG A 11 -34.33 -20.76 3.95
N GLY A 12 -34.94 -21.94 3.89
CA GLY A 12 -36.34 -22.12 4.29
C GLY A 12 -36.52 -22.15 5.81
N ALA A 13 -37.73 -21.84 6.26
CA ALA A 13 -38.12 -21.89 7.67
C ALA A 13 -37.81 -23.26 8.30
N ALA A 14 -37.28 -23.25 9.52
CA ALA A 14 -37.19 -24.42 10.37
C ALA A 14 -38.48 -24.55 11.18
N ASP A 15 -39.16 -25.69 11.01
CA ASP A 15 -40.38 -26.07 11.72
C ASP A 15 -40.06 -26.55 13.15
N GLU A 16 -41.07 -26.57 14.03
CA GLU A 16 -40.90 -26.86 15.45
C GLU A 16 -40.67 -28.37 15.71
N ALA A 17 -39.66 -28.72 16.52
CA ALA A 17 -39.54 -30.06 17.09
C ALA A 17 -38.88 -30.01 18.47
N GLY A 18 -39.70 -30.09 19.52
CA GLY A 18 -39.24 -30.12 20.90
C GLY A 18 -38.59 -31.45 21.31
N GLU A 19 -37.46 -31.31 22.02
CA GLU A 19 -37.15 -31.89 23.33
C GLU A 19 -37.95 -33.12 23.82
N GLU A 20 -37.23 -34.18 24.23
CA GLU A 20 -37.35 -34.75 25.59
C GLU A 20 -36.31 -35.87 25.89
N ALA A 21 -35.98 -35.97 27.18
CA ALA A 21 -35.48 -37.15 27.91
C ALA A 21 -34.05 -37.71 27.70
N SER A 22 -33.16 -37.34 28.65
CA SER A 22 -32.45 -38.35 29.47
C SER A 22 -32.11 -37.79 30.86
N LYS A 23 -32.19 -38.62 31.92
CA LYS A 23 -32.12 -38.22 33.34
C LYS A 23 -31.37 -39.27 34.18
N ALA A 24 -30.80 -38.83 35.31
CA ALA A 24 -30.10 -39.59 36.39
C ALA A 24 -28.62 -39.93 36.08
N ALA A 25 -27.65 -39.96 37.01
CA ALA A 25 -27.49 -39.52 38.42
C ALA A 25 -25.94 -39.41 38.71
N GLY A 26 -25.38 -38.99 39.85
CA GLY A 26 -25.84 -38.63 41.21
C GLY A 26 -24.64 -38.13 42.06
N ASP A 27 -24.69 -38.27 43.41
CA ASP A 27 -23.66 -37.93 44.43
C ASP A 27 -23.23 -36.43 44.50
N GLU A 28 -23.46 -35.65 45.59
CA GLU A 28 -22.96 -35.75 46.99
C GLU A 28 -21.47 -35.42 47.15
N ILE A 29 -20.94 -34.54 48.02
CA ILE A 29 -21.32 -33.32 48.80
C ILE A 29 -19.98 -32.80 49.44
N ASP A 30 -20.04 -31.72 50.25
CA ASP A 30 -18.99 -31.10 51.09
C ASP A 30 -17.91 -30.23 50.39
N GLY A 31 -17.54 -29.05 50.90
CA GLY A 31 -18.03 -28.35 52.10
C GLY A 31 -17.36 -26.98 52.35
N GLU A 32 -17.83 -26.27 53.39
CA GLU A 32 -17.35 -25.00 53.99
C GLU A 32 -17.44 -23.72 53.12
N GLU A 33 -18.33 -22.75 53.40
CA GLU A 33 -18.53 -21.92 54.61
C GLU A 33 -17.54 -20.73 54.72
N ALA A 34 -18.02 -19.53 54.41
CA ALA A 34 -17.51 -18.27 54.98
C ALA A 34 -18.63 -17.24 55.04
N ALA A 35 -19.04 -16.86 56.26
CA ALA A 35 -20.21 -16.02 56.52
C ALA A 35 -20.01 -14.53 56.20
N GLY A 36 -21.11 -13.86 55.85
CA GLY A 36 -21.19 -12.42 55.58
C GLY A 36 -22.58 -11.87 55.93
N ASP A 37 -22.97 -12.01 57.19
CA ASP A 37 -24.20 -11.46 57.78
C ASP A 37 -24.25 -9.91 57.67
N LEU A 38 -25.43 -9.34 57.37
CA LEU A 38 -26.10 -8.28 58.16
C LEU A 38 -27.33 -7.65 57.45
N VAL A 39 -28.47 -7.65 58.17
CA VAL A 39 -29.71 -6.81 58.08
C VAL A 39 -30.49 -6.77 56.75
N ASP A 40 -31.78 -7.15 56.65
CA ASP A 40 -33.00 -7.05 57.48
C ASP A 40 -33.71 -5.67 57.50
N ALA A 41 -34.66 -5.53 56.58
CA ALA A 41 -36.00 -4.92 56.72
C ALA A 41 -36.72 -5.13 55.36
N GLY A 42 -37.95 -5.61 55.20
CA GLY A 42 -39.04 -5.87 56.14
C GLY A 42 -40.31 -5.14 55.65
N GLY A 43 -41.28 -5.85 55.04
CA GLY A 43 -42.58 -5.25 54.68
C GLY A 43 -43.30 -5.73 53.41
N GLU A 44 -43.93 -6.91 53.50
CA GLU A 44 -45.29 -7.24 52.99
C GLU A 44 -45.81 -6.77 51.61
N HIS A 45 -46.18 -7.75 50.77
CA HIS A 45 -47.19 -7.59 49.72
C HIS A 45 -48.58 -7.31 50.30
N PRO A 46 -49.42 -6.56 49.57
CA PRO A 46 -50.69 -7.16 49.14
C PRO A 46 -50.99 -6.95 47.65
N GLY A 47 -51.68 -7.92 47.05
CA GLY A 47 -51.98 -7.93 45.61
C GLY A 47 -53.03 -6.91 45.18
N GLY A 48 -52.96 -6.47 43.91
CA GLY A 48 -53.88 -5.50 43.33
C GLY A 48 -53.92 -5.58 41.80
N ASN A 49 -54.59 -6.60 41.26
CA ASN A 49 -54.78 -6.78 39.82
C ASN A 49 -55.44 -5.54 39.16
N ARG A 50 -54.74 -4.89 38.22
CA ARG A 50 -55.33 -4.04 37.19
C ARG A 50 -54.64 -4.24 35.85
N ALA A 51 -55.45 -4.57 34.85
CA ALA A 51 -55.07 -4.48 33.44
C ALA A 51 -54.87 -3.02 32.99
N GLY A 52 -54.11 -2.87 31.91
CA GLY A 52 -53.51 -1.63 31.43
C GLY A 52 -52.13 -2.04 30.92
N ASP A 53 -52.01 -2.62 29.73
CA ASP A 53 -52.21 -1.90 28.46
C ASP A 53 -51.40 -0.60 28.48
N GLY A 54 -50.17 -0.76 28.05
CA GLY A 54 -49.07 0.18 28.18
C GLY A 54 -47.88 -0.54 27.59
N ALA A 55 -47.66 -0.34 26.30
CA ALA A 55 -46.57 -0.97 25.56
C ALA A 55 -45.27 -0.69 26.30
N ALA A 56 -44.65 -1.74 26.83
CA ALA A 56 -43.22 -1.71 27.02
C ALA A 56 -42.64 -1.65 25.62
N ASP A 57 -41.99 -0.53 25.30
CA ASP A 57 -41.02 -0.42 24.21
C ASP A 57 -40.19 -1.71 24.23
N GLY A 58 -40.46 -2.58 23.25
CA GLY A 58 -39.47 -3.58 22.89
C GLY A 58 -38.31 -2.77 22.37
N ALA A 59 -37.20 -2.76 23.10
CA ALA A 59 -35.93 -2.53 22.45
C ALA A 59 -35.89 -3.55 21.31
N GLU A 60 -36.03 -3.07 20.09
CA GLU A 60 -35.78 -3.88 18.90
C GLU A 60 -34.35 -4.37 19.09
N ASP A 61 -34.18 -5.69 19.22
CA ASP A 61 -32.85 -6.29 19.29
C ASP A 61 -32.16 -5.88 17.99
N ASP A 62 -31.23 -4.93 18.07
CA ASP A 62 -30.31 -4.53 16.99
C ASP A 62 -29.24 -5.64 16.75
N ALA A 63 -29.65 -6.89 17.00
CA ALA A 63 -29.04 -8.12 16.53
C ALA A 63 -29.65 -8.42 15.16
N GLY A 64 -29.26 -7.62 14.17
CA GLY A 64 -29.46 -7.91 12.76
C GLY A 64 -28.92 -9.29 12.38
N GLU A 65 -29.37 -9.81 11.24
CA GLU A 65 -29.09 -11.19 10.88
C GLU A 65 -27.57 -11.42 10.71
N TRP A 66 -27.05 -12.54 11.22
CA TRP A 66 -25.65 -12.90 10.98
C TRP A 66 -25.53 -13.54 9.60
N LEU A 67 -24.95 -12.81 8.66
CA LEU A 67 -24.63 -13.29 7.32
C LEU A 67 -23.39 -14.21 7.36
N ALA A 68 -23.36 -15.18 6.45
CA ALA A 68 -22.29 -16.16 6.35
C ALA A 68 -21.74 -16.20 4.91
N TYR A 69 -20.51 -15.73 4.74
CA TYR A 69 -19.76 -15.75 3.49
C TYR A 69 -18.86 -16.99 3.46
N ASP A 70 -18.87 -17.76 2.36
CA ASP A 70 -17.99 -18.91 2.22
C ASP A 70 -16.80 -18.63 1.30
N PHE A 71 -15.60 -18.86 1.82
CA PHE A 71 -14.33 -18.62 1.13
C PHE A 71 -13.51 -19.92 0.97
N HIS A 72 -14.16 -21.07 0.74
CA HIS A 72 -13.44 -22.35 0.60
C HIS A 72 -12.53 -22.43 -0.64
N GLU A 73 -12.84 -21.65 -1.68
CA GLU A 73 -12.06 -21.56 -2.93
C GLU A 73 -10.90 -20.56 -2.83
N TRP A 74 -10.92 -19.66 -1.85
CA TRP A 74 -9.88 -18.65 -1.67
C TRP A 74 -8.59 -19.24 -1.11
N SER A 75 -7.46 -18.68 -1.53
CA SER A 75 -6.17 -19.03 -0.96
C SER A 75 -6.10 -18.67 0.53
N LEU A 76 -5.08 -19.20 1.24
CA LEU A 76 -4.84 -18.78 2.62
C LEU A 76 -4.38 -17.32 2.69
N GLU A 77 -3.65 -16.84 1.68
CA GLU A 77 -3.09 -15.49 1.63
C GLU A 77 -4.19 -14.44 1.47
N SER A 78 -5.12 -14.66 0.53
CA SER A 78 -6.26 -13.77 0.28
C SER A 78 -7.18 -13.67 1.51
N ARG A 79 -7.39 -14.78 2.24
CA ARG A 79 -8.17 -14.76 3.51
C ARG A 79 -7.45 -14.07 4.67
N VAL A 80 -6.12 -14.15 4.75
CA VAL A 80 -5.34 -13.38 5.74
C VAL A 80 -5.36 -11.89 5.40
N MET A 81 -5.31 -11.54 4.11
CA MET A 81 -5.45 -10.15 3.68
C MET A 81 -6.83 -9.59 4.02
N LEU A 82 -7.90 -10.34 3.76
CA LEU A 82 -9.26 -9.97 4.15
C LEU A 82 -9.41 -9.82 5.68
N GLU A 83 -8.83 -10.71 6.48
CA GLU A 83 -8.83 -10.60 7.95
C GLU A 83 -8.11 -9.34 8.45
N GLN A 84 -7.00 -8.98 7.80
CA GLN A 84 -6.27 -7.74 8.10
C GLN A 84 -7.10 -6.50 7.74
N LEU A 85 -7.81 -6.49 6.60
CA LEU A 85 -8.68 -5.39 6.19
C LEU A 85 -9.90 -5.25 7.12
N LEU A 86 -10.59 -6.36 7.43
CA LEU A 86 -11.70 -6.40 8.40
C LEU A 86 -11.25 -5.86 9.77
N THR A 87 -10.01 -6.13 10.17
CA THR A 87 -9.42 -5.61 11.41
C THR A 87 -9.11 -4.11 11.31
N VAL A 88 -8.60 -3.61 10.18
CA VAL A 88 -8.34 -2.18 9.97
C VAL A 88 -9.64 -1.37 9.99
N ASP A 89 -10.67 -1.83 9.29
CA ASP A 89 -11.97 -1.16 9.21
C ASP A 89 -12.90 -1.46 10.42
N GLN A 90 -12.39 -2.20 11.42
CA GLN A 90 -13.07 -2.53 12.68
C GLN A 90 -14.40 -3.28 12.51
N VAL A 91 -14.52 -4.09 11.46
CA VAL A 91 -15.71 -4.90 11.17
C VAL A 91 -15.87 -6.01 12.21
N VAL A 92 -17.02 -6.04 12.88
CA VAL A 92 -17.36 -7.08 13.85
C VAL A 92 -17.66 -8.40 13.11
N HIS A 93 -16.75 -9.36 13.23
CA HIS A 93 -16.80 -10.61 12.51
C HIS A 93 -16.32 -11.83 13.32
N SER A 94 -16.60 -13.04 12.84
CA SER A 94 -16.08 -14.30 13.39
C SER A 94 -15.80 -15.32 12.28
N TRP A 95 -14.61 -15.92 12.28
CA TRP A 95 -14.26 -17.00 11.36
C TRP A 95 -14.69 -18.38 11.89
N GLN A 96 -15.29 -19.18 11.02
CA GLN A 96 -15.67 -20.58 11.24
C GLN A 96 -15.04 -21.45 10.13
N GLY A 97 -13.74 -21.73 10.26
CA GLY A 97 -12.98 -22.48 9.25
C GLY A 97 -12.71 -21.64 8.00
N THR A 98 -13.47 -21.88 6.92
CA THR A 98 -13.42 -21.08 5.67
C THR A 98 -14.61 -20.14 5.53
N THR A 99 -15.56 -20.17 6.46
CA THR A 99 -16.76 -19.35 6.44
C THR A 99 -16.57 -18.15 7.37
N LEU A 100 -16.78 -16.93 6.86
CA LEU A 100 -16.79 -15.69 7.64
C LEU A 100 -18.21 -15.37 8.06
N MET A 101 -18.43 -15.09 9.35
CA MET A 101 -19.69 -14.59 9.87
C MET A 101 -19.60 -13.10 10.19
N VAL A 102 -20.53 -12.31 9.65
CA VAL A 102 -20.62 -10.86 9.83
C VAL A 102 -22.05 -10.44 10.14
N HIS A 103 -22.23 -9.25 10.69
CA HIS A 103 -23.56 -8.68 10.92
C HIS A 103 -24.13 -8.07 9.62
N GLU A 104 -25.42 -8.25 9.34
CA GLU A 104 -26.10 -7.72 8.15
C GLU A 104 -25.91 -6.21 7.96
N SER A 105 -25.83 -5.43 9.05
CA SER A 105 -25.58 -3.97 8.95
C SER A 105 -24.20 -3.60 8.40
N LEU A 106 -23.27 -4.57 8.28
CA LEU A 106 -21.92 -4.41 7.76
C LEU A 106 -21.73 -5.10 6.40
N GLU A 107 -22.78 -5.70 5.81
CA GLU A 107 -22.75 -6.39 4.49
C GLU A 107 -22.04 -5.54 3.42
N ALA A 108 -22.48 -4.29 3.24
CA ALA A 108 -21.94 -3.39 2.23
C ALA A 108 -20.46 -2.99 2.45
N THR A 109 -19.97 -3.01 3.69
CA THR A 109 -18.54 -2.82 3.99
C THR A 109 -17.77 -4.08 3.63
N VAL A 110 -18.26 -5.24 4.05
CA VAL A 110 -17.62 -6.55 3.82
C VAL A 110 -17.54 -6.86 2.34
N ASP A 111 -18.60 -6.60 1.57
CA ASP A 111 -18.62 -6.74 0.10
C ASP A 111 -17.51 -5.90 -0.56
N GLY A 112 -17.32 -4.64 -0.11
CA GLY A 112 -16.25 -3.77 -0.63
C GLY A 112 -14.85 -4.26 -0.28
N LEU A 113 -14.64 -4.78 0.94
CA LEU A 113 -13.35 -5.38 1.34
C LEU A 113 -13.07 -6.71 0.63
N VAL A 114 -14.11 -7.45 0.24
CA VAL A 114 -14.01 -8.65 -0.59
C VAL A 114 -13.61 -8.28 -2.01
N GLU A 115 -14.28 -7.28 -2.61
CA GLU A 115 -13.96 -6.74 -3.95
C GLU A 115 -12.50 -6.25 -3.99
N GLU A 116 -12.04 -5.48 -3.00
CA GLU A 116 -10.64 -5.02 -2.89
C GLU A 116 -9.62 -6.17 -2.88
N VAL A 117 -9.94 -7.29 -2.22
CA VAL A 117 -9.07 -8.47 -2.17
C VAL A 117 -9.08 -9.24 -3.50
N GLU A 118 -10.24 -9.36 -4.15
CA GLU A 118 -10.33 -9.97 -5.48
C GLU A 118 -9.58 -9.14 -6.53
N GLU A 119 -9.76 -7.81 -6.55
CA GLU A 119 -9.00 -6.89 -7.41
C GLU A 119 -7.48 -7.01 -7.18
N THR A 120 -7.05 -7.15 -5.92
CA THR A 120 -5.63 -7.31 -5.58
C THR A 120 -5.07 -8.65 -6.06
N GLU A 121 -5.81 -9.74 -5.94
CA GLU A 121 -5.38 -11.06 -6.45
C GLU A 121 -5.41 -11.10 -7.99
N GLU A 122 -6.42 -10.52 -8.64
CA GLU A 122 -6.46 -10.37 -10.10
C GLU A 122 -5.27 -9.55 -10.63
N ALA A 123 -4.96 -8.42 -9.98
CA ALA A 123 -3.79 -7.61 -10.29
C ALA A 123 -2.48 -8.41 -10.12
N LYS A 124 -2.37 -9.19 -9.04
CA LYS A 124 -1.21 -10.06 -8.78
C LYS A 124 -1.09 -11.22 -9.79
N GLU A 125 -2.19 -11.81 -10.25
CA GLU A 125 -2.17 -12.79 -11.34
C GLU A 125 -1.79 -12.15 -12.68
N ALA A 126 -2.32 -10.96 -12.99
CA ALA A 126 -1.92 -10.19 -14.16
C ALA A 126 -0.41 -9.85 -14.13
N ILE A 127 0.13 -9.49 -12.97
CA ILE A 127 1.56 -9.27 -12.74
C ILE A 127 2.37 -10.58 -12.88
N ALA A 128 1.86 -11.72 -12.44
CA ALA A 128 2.57 -13.00 -12.58
C ALA A 128 2.54 -13.56 -14.02
N ARG A 129 1.58 -13.13 -14.84
CA ARG A 129 1.41 -13.60 -16.21
C ARG A 129 2.50 -13.05 -17.15
N PRO A 130 3.15 -13.89 -17.98
CA PRO A 130 4.04 -13.42 -19.04
C PRO A 130 3.33 -12.52 -20.06
N ILE A 131 4.05 -11.53 -20.57
CA ILE A 131 3.57 -10.60 -21.61
C ILE A 131 3.07 -11.37 -22.84
N GLY A 132 1.88 -11.00 -23.34
CA GLY A 132 1.28 -11.56 -24.53
C GLY A 132 1.83 -10.97 -25.84
N PRO A 133 1.71 -11.69 -26.98
CA PRO A 133 2.23 -11.22 -28.28
C PRO A 133 1.45 -10.04 -28.90
N ASP A 134 0.20 -9.83 -28.47
CA ASP A 134 -0.70 -8.78 -28.96
C ASP A 134 -1.13 -7.81 -27.82
N GLU A 135 -0.36 -7.76 -26.73
CA GLU A 135 -0.61 -6.89 -25.58
C GLU A 135 0.00 -5.49 -25.83
N PRO A 136 -0.66 -4.37 -25.45
CA PRO A 136 -0.08 -3.04 -25.64
C PRO A 136 1.16 -2.85 -24.76
N LEU A 137 2.27 -2.48 -25.40
CA LEU A 137 3.57 -2.30 -24.75
C LEU A 137 4.06 -0.86 -24.86
N THR A 138 4.63 -0.35 -23.77
CA THR A 138 5.42 0.88 -23.73
C THR A 138 6.89 0.50 -23.83
N ALA A 139 7.64 1.26 -24.64
CA ALA A 139 9.07 1.07 -24.88
C ALA A 139 9.89 2.16 -24.18
N PHE A 140 10.84 1.75 -23.34
CA PHE A 140 11.81 2.64 -22.69
C PHE A 140 13.17 2.54 -23.38
N GLU A 141 13.67 3.65 -23.92
CA GLU A 141 14.95 3.70 -24.64
C GLU A 141 16.14 3.59 -23.65
N LEU A 142 16.79 2.42 -23.59
CA LEU A 142 17.97 2.19 -22.73
C LEU A 142 19.30 2.18 -23.51
N ALA A 143 19.29 2.45 -24.82
CA ALA A 143 20.48 2.33 -25.67
C ALA A 143 21.65 3.24 -25.25
N GLU A 144 21.36 4.40 -24.67
CA GLU A 144 22.37 5.36 -24.17
C GLU A 144 22.85 5.07 -22.74
N TRP A 145 22.27 4.07 -22.06
CA TRP A 145 22.55 3.78 -20.65
C TRP A 145 23.78 2.88 -20.45
N PRO A 146 24.63 3.17 -19.44
CA PRO A 146 25.73 2.30 -19.05
C PRO A 146 25.25 0.87 -18.76
N GLU A 147 26.03 -0.15 -19.16
CA GLU A 147 25.67 -1.56 -18.95
C GLU A 147 25.38 -1.87 -17.47
N ALA A 148 26.22 -1.40 -16.55
CA ALA A 148 26.02 -1.58 -15.12
C ALA A 148 24.69 -0.96 -14.60
N LEU A 149 24.26 0.16 -15.18
CA LEU A 149 23.00 0.82 -14.82
C LEU A 149 21.78 0.05 -15.37
N ARG A 150 21.92 -0.52 -16.57
CA ARG A 150 20.91 -1.41 -17.17
C ARG A 150 20.78 -2.71 -16.39
N ASP A 151 21.89 -3.32 -15.98
CA ASP A 151 21.88 -4.53 -15.14
C ASP A 151 21.19 -4.27 -13.79
N GLU A 152 21.46 -3.12 -13.15
CA GLU A 152 20.79 -2.71 -11.91
C GLU A 152 19.29 -2.44 -12.11
N LEU A 153 18.88 -1.85 -13.25
CA LEU A 153 17.47 -1.70 -13.63
C LEU A 153 16.77 -3.06 -13.75
N MET A 154 17.39 -4.03 -14.45
CA MET A 154 16.82 -5.38 -14.60
C MET A 154 16.67 -6.07 -13.24
N GLU A 155 17.66 -5.95 -12.35
CA GLU A 155 17.55 -6.50 -11.00
C GLU A 155 16.39 -5.86 -10.22
N ARG A 156 16.22 -4.53 -10.28
CA ARG A 156 15.09 -3.85 -9.63
C ARG A 156 13.74 -4.22 -10.22
N LEU A 157 13.61 -4.37 -11.54
CA LEU A 157 12.34 -4.79 -12.17
C LEU A 157 11.96 -6.23 -11.77
N VAL A 158 12.95 -7.13 -11.62
CA VAL A 158 12.71 -8.48 -11.07
C VAL A 158 12.28 -8.41 -9.60
N GLN A 159 12.92 -7.58 -8.77
CA GLN A 159 12.55 -7.39 -7.36
C GLN A 159 11.14 -6.79 -7.22
N ALA A 160 10.81 -5.79 -8.04
CA ALA A 160 9.49 -5.15 -8.10
C ALA A 160 8.41 -6.05 -8.73
N ARG A 161 8.78 -7.21 -9.29
CA ARG A 161 7.90 -8.08 -10.09
C ARG A 161 7.17 -7.29 -11.17
N VAL A 162 7.93 -6.69 -12.08
CA VAL A 162 7.38 -6.08 -13.30
C VAL A 162 7.73 -6.97 -14.49
N PRO A 163 6.75 -7.55 -15.19
CA PRO A 163 6.99 -8.26 -16.45
C PRO A 163 7.59 -7.33 -17.49
N HIS A 164 8.69 -7.77 -18.09
CA HIS A 164 9.43 -7.00 -19.07
C HIS A 164 10.09 -7.92 -20.11
N VAL A 165 10.36 -7.37 -21.29
CA VAL A 165 11.14 -7.99 -22.36
C VAL A 165 12.19 -6.98 -22.82
N LEU A 166 13.43 -7.43 -23.02
CA LEU A 166 14.46 -6.63 -23.69
C LEU A 166 14.37 -6.87 -25.19
N ASP A 167 14.06 -5.81 -25.96
CA ASP A 167 14.23 -5.86 -27.40
C ASP A 167 15.71 -5.69 -27.76
N THR A 168 16.36 -6.80 -28.10
CA THR A 168 17.77 -6.83 -28.51
C THR A 168 18.00 -6.48 -29.99
N GLY A 169 16.95 -6.18 -30.75
CA GLY A 169 17.04 -6.00 -32.21
C GLY A 169 16.10 -4.92 -32.69
N GLY A 170 16.58 -3.68 -32.74
CA GLY A 170 15.80 -2.50 -33.10
C GLY A 170 15.20 -2.55 -34.51
N ASP A 171 14.03 -3.15 -34.60
CA ASP A 171 13.05 -2.96 -35.67
C ASP A 171 11.62 -3.17 -35.16
N THR A 172 11.20 -2.34 -34.20
CA THR A 172 9.78 -2.12 -33.89
C THR A 172 9.16 -1.06 -34.82
N ARG A 173 9.57 -1.04 -36.10
CA ARG A 173 8.79 -0.38 -37.15
C ARG A 173 7.91 -1.41 -37.86
N ASP A 174 6.61 -1.11 -37.86
CA ASP A 174 5.57 -1.74 -38.67
C ASP A 174 4.84 -2.99 -38.10
N ALA A 175 4.25 -2.84 -36.92
CA ALA A 175 2.99 -3.53 -36.59
C ALA A 175 1.78 -2.83 -37.29
N GLY A 176 1.86 -2.62 -38.61
CA GLY A 176 1.03 -1.64 -39.35
C GLY A 176 0.27 -2.16 -40.58
N GLY A 177 -0.06 -3.45 -40.62
CA GLY A 177 -1.12 -3.98 -41.49
C GLY A 177 -0.63 -4.75 -42.72
N GLY A 178 -1.11 -5.98 -42.87
CA GLY A 178 -0.74 -6.83 -43.98
C GLY A 178 -1.47 -6.53 -45.29
N ASP A 179 -0.78 -6.73 -46.41
CA ASP A 179 -1.39 -7.24 -47.64
C ASP A 179 -0.47 -8.30 -48.27
N ALA A 180 -0.93 -9.54 -48.33
CA ALA A 180 -0.20 -10.66 -48.91
C ALA A 180 -0.39 -10.72 -50.44
N GLY A 181 0.11 -9.71 -51.15
CA GLY A 181 0.09 -9.62 -52.60
C GLY A 181 1.21 -10.43 -53.27
N GLY A 182 0.96 -11.69 -53.60
CA GLY A 182 1.94 -12.56 -54.27
C GLY A 182 2.22 -12.18 -55.74
N GLY A 183 3.48 -12.34 -56.18
CA GLY A 183 3.88 -12.17 -57.58
C GLY A 183 5.29 -12.70 -57.87
N ASP A 184 5.36 -13.80 -58.64
CA ASP A 184 6.61 -14.37 -59.18
C ASP A 184 7.48 -13.37 -59.94
N ALA A 185 8.79 -13.38 -59.69
CA ALA A 185 9.81 -12.94 -60.64
C ALA A 185 11.16 -13.66 -60.42
N ASP A 186 11.57 -14.41 -61.44
CA ASP A 186 12.87 -15.07 -61.58
C ASP A 186 14.01 -14.04 -61.70
N ALA A 187 15.05 -14.13 -60.86
CA ALA A 187 16.30 -13.37 -61.03
C ALA A 187 17.50 -14.07 -60.37
N ALA A 188 18.59 -14.20 -61.12
CA ALA A 188 19.76 -14.97 -60.73
C ALA A 188 20.76 -14.20 -59.84
N GLY A 189 21.36 -14.94 -58.92
CA GLY A 189 22.72 -14.79 -58.37
C GLY A 189 23.40 -13.42 -58.35
N VAL A 190 23.48 -12.84 -57.15
CA VAL A 190 24.72 -12.21 -56.68
C VAL A 190 25.02 -12.72 -55.26
N ASP A 191 26.20 -13.32 -55.11
CA ASP A 191 26.79 -13.65 -53.82
C ASP A 191 27.22 -12.32 -53.16
N ALA A 192 26.34 -11.77 -52.33
CA ALA A 192 26.67 -10.66 -51.46
C ALA A 192 27.14 -11.25 -50.12
N PRO A 193 28.37 -10.95 -49.64
CA PRO A 193 28.76 -11.35 -48.29
C PRO A 193 27.74 -10.76 -47.31
N GLY A 194 27.29 -11.60 -46.39
CA GLY A 194 26.10 -11.34 -45.58
C GLY A 194 26.13 -9.98 -44.90
N SER A 195 24.93 -9.44 -44.65
CA SER A 195 24.74 -8.23 -43.86
C SER A 195 25.39 -8.39 -42.49
N GLY A 196 26.64 -7.93 -42.38
CA GLY A 196 27.30 -7.62 -41.14
C GLY A 196 26.74 -6.31 -40.57
N ALA A 197 25.43 -6.26 -40.41
CA ALA A 197 24.86 -5.42 -39.36
C ALA A 197 25.35 -6.08 -38.06
N GLU A 198 26.42 -5.53 -37.48
CA GLU A 198 26.77 -5.87 -36.10
C GLU A 198 25.59 -5.43 -35.24
N PRO A 199 24.87 -6.35 -34.55
CA PRO A 199 23.79 -5.95 -33.66
C PRO A 199 24.41 -5.39 -32.38
N GLY A 200 24.91 -4.16 -32.48
CA GLY A 200 25.21 -3.31 -31.34
C GLY A 200 23.91 -2.92 -30.64
N PRO A 201 23.92 -2.75 -29.31
CA PRO A 201 22.74 -2.98 -28.49
C PRO A 201 21.68 -1.88 -28.65
N VAL A 202 20.69 -2.15 -29.49
CA VAL A 202 19.33 -1.68 -29.21
C VAL A 202 18.84 -2.58 -28.08
N CYS A 203 18.32 -1.98 -27.01
CA CYS A 203 17.94 -2.66 -25.77
C CYS A 203 16.73 -1.94 -25.19
N ASP A 204 15.72 -1.72 -26.03
CA ASP A 204 14.50 -1.05 -25.60
C ASP A 204 13.77 -1.98 -24.62
N LEU A 205 13.48 -1.44 -23.45
CA LEU A 205 12.79 -2.16 -22.39
C LEU A 205 11.29 -2.09 -22.71
N LEU A 206 10.74 -3.22 -23.15
CA LEU A 206 9.33 -3.38 -23.46
C LEU A 206 8.60 -3.86 -22.20
N VAL A 207 7.64 -3.07 -21.75
CA VAL A 207 6.78 -3.34 -20.59
C VAL A 207 5.33 -3.13 -21.00
N ARG A 208 4.37 -3.64 -20.24
CA ARG A 208 2.95 -3.40 -20.56
C ARG A 208 2.58 -1.96 -20.24
N GLU A 209 1.68 -1.38 -21.03
CA GLU A 209 1.15 -0.03 -20.80
C GLU A 209 0.57 0.12 -19.36
N ALA A 210 -0.05 -0.94 -18.84
CA ALA A 210 -0.55 -0.98 -17.45
C ALA A 210 0.53 -1.03 -16.35
N ASP A 211 1.78 -1.37 -16.70
CA ASP A 211 2.92 -1.42 -15.79
C ASP A 211 3.86 -0.19 -15.94
N GLU A 212 3.56 0.73 -16.87
CA GLU A 212 4.39 1.91 -17.21
C GLU A 212 4.75 2.77 -16.00
N GLU A 213 3.77 3.23 -15.22
CA GLU A 213 3.98 4.06 -14.01
C GLU A 213 4.88 3.36 -12.97
N ARG A 214 4.78 2.03 -12.86
CA ARG A 214 5.62 1.23 -11.94
C ARG A 214 7.07 1.21 -12.41
N VAL A 215 7.30 1.23 -13.72
CA VAL A 215 8.64 1.25 -14.34
C VAL A 215 9.26 2.63 -14.24
N GLU A 216 8.49 3.69 -14.46
CA GLU A 216 8.92 5.07 -14.24
C GLU A 216 9.42 5.28 -12.81
N VAL A 217 8.66 4.82 -11.79
CA VAL A 217 9.08 4.92 -10.38
C VAL A 217 10.39 4.18 -10.09
N VAL A 218 10.62 3.03 -10.72
CA VAL A 218 11.88 2.26 -10.57
C VAL A 218 13.04 2.95 -11.28
N ILE A 219 12.80 3.55 -12.45
CA ILE A 219 13.78 4.33 -13.21
C ILE A 219 14.17 5.61 -12.44
N ASP A 220 13.20 6.33 -11.90
CA ASP A 220 13.41 7.56 -11.13
C ASP A 220 14.20 7.31 -9.83
N ASP A 221 13.94 6.21 -9.12
CA ASP A 221 14.74 5.81 -7.95
C ASP A 221 16.17 5.44 -8.36
N LEU A 222 16.34 4.63 -9.40
CA LEU A 222 17.66 4.23 -9.91
C LEU A 222 18.51 5.46 -10.31
N LEU A 223 17.95 6.38 -11.11
CA LEU A 223 18.64 7.60 -11.53
C LEU A 223 18.90 8.54 -10.35
N ALA A 224 18.00 8.61 -9.37
CA ALA A 224 18.26 9.35 -8.13
C ALA A 224 19.44 8.77 -7.34
N ARG A 225 19.59 7.44 -7.30
CA ARG A 225 20.71 6.79 -6.61
C ARG A 225 22.04 6.95 -7.34
N GLU A 226 22.01 7.07 -8.67
CA GLU A 226 23.20 7.37 -9.51
C GLU A 226 23.67 8.83 -9.31
N GLU A 227 22.75 9.80 -9.33
CA GLU A 227 23.02 11.21 -8.98
C GLU A 227 23.65 11.36 -7.57
N GLU A 228 23.36 10.40 -6.68
CA GLU A 228 23.83 10.34 -5.30
C GLU A 228 25.01 9.35 -5.09
N ALA A 229 25.68 8.95 -6.17
CA ALA A 229 26.81 8.01 -6.14
C ALA A 229 27.95 8.47 -5.20
N ASP A 230 28.24 9.76 -5.16
CA ASP A 230 29.29 10.38 -4.33
C ASP A 230 28.82 10.80 -2.92
N PHE A 231 27.54 10.64 -2.59
CA PHE A 231 26.99 11.05 -1.29
C PHE A 231 27.21 9.99 -0.20
N GLU A 232 27.26 10.45 1.06
CA GLU A 232 27.48 9.56 2.19
C GLU A 232 26.23 8.75 2.52
N GLU A 233 26.38 7.42 2.62
CA GLU A 233 25.39 6.55 3.21
C GLU A 233 25.44 6.66 4.73
N MET A 234 24.30 6.99 5.33
CA MET A 234 24.18 7.26 6.77
C MET A 234 23.07 6.38 7.36
N ASP A 235 23.25 5.86 8.58
CA ASP A 235 22.28 4.92 9.15
C ASP A 235 20.94 5.60 9.50
N GLY A 236 19.83 4.87 9.43
CA GLY A 236 18.49 5.44 9.61
C GLY A 236 18.25 6.12 10.97
N LEU A 237 18.98 5.74 12.02
CA LEU A 237 18.90 6.35 13.35
C LEU A 237 19.74 7.63 13.41
N GLU A 238 20.90 7.68 12.75
CA GLU A 238 21.68 8.91 12.55
C GLU A 238 20.92 9.91 11.66
N VAL A 239 20.26 9.44 10.60
CA VAL A 239 19.36 10.25 9.74
C VAL A 239 18.22 10.85 10.56
N ASN A 240 17.51 10.04 11.35
CA ASN A 240 16.40 10.54 12.16
C ASN A 240 16.84 11.58 13.21
N ARG A 241 18.02 11.39 13.82
CA ARG A 241 18.64 12.42 14.69
C ARG A 241 18.95 13.70 13.92
N LEU A 242 19.57 13.58 12.74
CA LEU A 242 19.94 14.73 11.91
C LEU A 242 18.72 15.54 11.46
N MET A 243 17.65 14.86 11.03
CA MET A 243 16.37 15.51 10.70
C MET A 243 15.74 16.18 11.92
N SER A 244 15.79 15.53 13.09
CA SER A 244 15.27 16.09 14.35
C SER A 244 16.04 17.34 14.79
N ASP A 245 17.38 17.30 14.73
CA ASP A 245 18.25 18.43 15.06
C ASP A 245 18.05 19.60 14.09
N LEU A 246 17.91 19.32 12.79
CA LEU A 246 17.58 20.34 11.78
C LEU A 246 16.19 20.94 12.04
N PHE A 247 15.18 20.12 12.35
CA PHE A 247 13.83 20.60 12.70
C PHE A 247 13.87 21.55 13.90
N MET A 248 14.63 21.22 14.96
CA MET A 248 14.80 22.12 16.11
C MET A 248 15.50 23.43 15.76
N ALA A 249 16.44 23.42 14.81
CA ALA A 249 17.09 24.63 14.31
C ALA A 249 16.13 25.50 13.49
N CYS A 250 15.33 24.89 12.60
CA CYS A 250 14.30 25.57 11.81
C CYS A 250 13.19 26.17 12.69
N ASP A 251 12.69 25.44 13.68
CA ASP A 251 11.65 25.90 14.59
C ASP A 251 12.15 27.02 15.54
N ARG A 252 13.47 27.18 15.69
CA ARG A 252 14.08 28.39 16.30
C ARG A 252 14.05 29.56 15.33
N LEU A 253 14.61 29.43 14.12
CA LEU A 253 14.64 30.51 13.12
C LEU A 253 13.23 31.01 12.74
N ARG A 254 12.26 30.11 12.67
CA ARG A 254 10.85 30.41 12.44
C ARG A 254 10.25 31.32 13.52
N ARG A 255 10.73 31.23 14.77
CA ARG A 255 10.32 32.12 15.88
C ARG A 255 11.15 33.39 15.92
N ASP A 256 12.47 33.28 15.79
CA ASP A 256 13.41 34.40 15.73
C ASP A 256 14.47 34.14 14.65
N PRO A 257 14.40 34.82 13.49
CA PRO A 257 15.37 34.67 12.40
C PRO A 257 16.81 35.05 12.77
N ARG A 258 17.03 35.66 13.95
CA ARG A 258 18.36 36.03 14.46
C ARG A 258 18.83 35.14 15.62
N ASP A 259 18.15 34.03 15.92
CA ASP A 259 18.61 33.08 16.95
C ASP A 259 19.95 32.44 16.55
N PHE A 260 21.02 32.77 17.28
CA PHE A 260 22.37 32.27 16.97
C PHE A 260 22.47 30.74 17.03
N ASP A 261 21.70 30.08 17.90
CA ASP A 261 21.67 28.61 17.95
C ASP A 261 20.90 28.01 16.77
N GLY A 262 19.79 28.62 16.34
CA GLY A 262 19.08 28.27 15.11
C GLY A 262 19.96 28.41 13.87
N LEU A 263 20.63 29.56 13.70
CA LEU A 263 21.56 29.82 12.59
C LEU A 263 22.70 28.79 12.57
N ARG A 264 23.38 28.58 13.72
CA ARG A 264 24.45 27.60 13.88
C ARG A 264 23.95 26.16 13.61
N GLY A 265 22.74 25.84 14.06
CA GLY A 265 22.11 24.55 13.83
C GLY A 265 21.87 24.29 12.35
N VAL A 266 21.26 25.23 11.63
CA VAL A 266 21.06 25.13 10.17
C VAL A 266 22.41 25.00 9.45
N MET A 267 23.39 25.85 9.74
CA MET A 267 24.72 25.75 9.11
C MET A 267 25.42 24.40 9.33
N ALA A 268 25.16 23.71 10.44
CA ALA A 268 25.72 22.39 10.72
C ALA A 268 24.89 21.27 10.07
N HIS A 269 23.58 21.24 10.30
CA HIS A 269 22.72 20.11 9.96
C HIS A 269 22.22 20.17 8.51
N ALA A 270 21.96 21.35 7.95
CA ALA A 270 21.55 21.49 6.54
C ALA A 270 22.68 21.11 5.58
N ARG A 271 23.92 21.55 5.86
CA ARG A 271 25.13 21.10 5.14
C ARG A 271 25.28 19.58 5.16
N ARG A 272 24.98 18.94 6.30
CA ARG A 272 25.07 17.49 6.44
C ARG A 272 23.99 16.79 5.61
N ILE A 273 22.72 17.22 5.68
CA ILE A 273 21.64 16.65 4.87
C ILE A 273 21.93 16.77 3.36
N ALA A 274 22.47 17.91 2.91
CA ALA A 274 22.84 18.12 1.51
C ALA A 274 23.90 17.13 0.98
N THR A 275 24.66 16.45 1.86
CA THR A 275 25.69 15.47 1.51
C THR A 275 25.31 14.00 1.75
N VAL A 276 24.07 13.73 2.17
CA VAL A 276 23.60 12.38 2.52
C VAL A 276 22.73 11.80 1.39
N ARG A 277 23.05 10.55 1.00
CA ARG A 277 22.27 9.75 0.04
C ARG A 277 20.86 9.50 0.58
N THR A 278 19.87 9.34 -0.29
CA THR A 278 18.51 8.92 0.03
C THR A 278 18.55 7.68 0.93
N PRO A 279 18.13 7.81 2.21
CA PRO A 279 18.19 6.71 3.17
C PRO A 279 17.13 5.65 2.84
N PHE A 280 17.41 4.40 3.21
CA PHE A 280 16.46 3.31 3.03
C PHE A 280 15.13 3.61 3.77
N GLY A 281 14.01 3.42 3.07
CA GLY A 281 12.67 3.72 3.58
C GLY A 281 12.15 5.13 3.26
N PHE A 282 12.94 6.00 2.62
CA PHE A 282 12.50 7.29 2.10
C PHE A 282 12.33 7.23 0.59
N ALA A 283 11.28 7.87 0.07
CA ALA A 283 11.13 8.09 -1.37
C ALA A 283 12.17 9.13 -1.85
N ALA A 284 12.94 8.80 -2.89
CA ALA A 284 13.99 9.67 -3.42
C ALA A 284 13.51 11.09 -3.80
N PRO A 285 12.31 11.31 -4.40
CA PRO A 285 11.80 12.67 -4.65
C PRO A 285 11.63 13.48 -3.36
N SER A 286 11.10 12.86 -2.29
CA SER A 286 10.89 13.51 -0.99
C SER A 286 12.21 13.88 -0.32
N TRP A 287 13.22 12.99 -0.38
CA TRP A 287 14.55 13.28 0.17
C TRP A 287 15.28 14.36 -0.64
N ARG A 288 15.24 14.31 -1.97
CA ARG A 288 15.79 15.35 -2.85
C ARG A 288 15.17 16.72 -2.56
N ASN A 289 13.85 16.79 -2.38
CA ASN A 289 13.16 18.02 -1.99
C ASN A 289 13.64 18.57 -0.64
N LEU A 290 13.86 17.70 0.36
CA LEU A 290 14.43 18.10 1.65
C LEU A 290 15.86 18.62 1.50
N ARG A 291 16.72 17.96 0.71
CA ARG A 291 18.09 18.44 0.45
C ARG A 291 18.12 19.80 -0.24
N ASN A 292 17.26 20.00 -1.24
CA ASN A 292 17.17 21.27 -1.96
C ASN A 292 16.72 22.41 -1.02
N ALA A 293 15.66 22.19 -0.23
CA ALA A 293 15.23 23.17 0.77
C ALA A 293 16.30 23.46 1.84
N ALA A 294 17.08 22.45 2.23
CA ALA A 294 18.21 22.61 3.15
C ALA A 294 19.36 23.41 2.53
N ALA A 295 19.65 23.22 1.25
CA ALA A 295 20.64 23.99 0.50
C ALA A 295 20.20 25.46 0.30
N ASP A 296 18.93 25.69 -0.04
CA ASP A 296 18.34 27.03 -0.17
C ASP A 296 18.41 27.79 1.16
N LEU A 297 18.02 27.14 2.28
CA LEU A 297 18.07 27.75 3.60
C LEU A 297 19.52 28.02 4.05
N LEU A 298 20.45 27.12 3.72
CA LEU A 298 21.86 27.34 3.98
C LEU A 298 22.39 28.57 3.22
N ALA A 299 22.09 28.70 1.92
CA ALA A 299 22.50 29.83 1.11
C ALA A 299 21.97 31.16 1.67
N MET A 300 20.71 31.17 2.10
CA MET A 300 20.05 32.33 2.73
C MET A 300 20.61 32.66 4.13
N VAL A 301 21.14 31.69 4.87
CA VAL A 301 21.83 31.90 6.16
C VAL A 301 23.29 32.36 5.96
N GLU A 302 23.93 31.97 4.86
CA GLU A 302 25.29 32.39 4.50
C GLU A 302 25.34 33.79 3.87
N ASP A 303 24.27 34.22 3.21
CA ASP A 303 24.11 35.57 2.68
C ASP A 303 23.77 36.59 3.78
N ALA A 304 24.68 37.55 3.99
CA ALA A 304 24.53 38.58 5.01
C ALA A 304 23.47 39.66 4.68
N ASP A 305 23.05 39.77 3.41
CA ASP A 305 22.05 40.74 2.94
C ASP A 305 20.64 40.13 2.79
N SER A 306 20.46 38.85 3.11
CA SER A 306 19.17 38.13 3.02
C SER A 306 18.10 38.66 3.97
N ASP A 307 16.84 38.69 3.51
CA ASP A 307 15.72 39.22 4.28
C ASP A 307 15.28 38.27 5.41
N ALA A 308 14.98 38.84 6.58
CA ALA A 308 14.64 38.07 7.77
C ALA A 308 13.22 37.46 7.72
N GLU A 309 12.32 37.98 6.88
CA GLU A 309 10.99 37.42 6.65
C GLU A 309 11.05 36.28 5.63
N ASP A 310 11.83 36.42 4.56
CA ASP A 310 12.09 35.34 3.61
C ASP A 310 12.76 34.14 4.32
N LEU A 311 13.74 34.41 5.19
CA LEU A 311 14.37 33.40 6.05
C LEU A 311 13.37 32.72 7.00
N ARG A 312 12.41 33.48 7.54
CA ARG A 312 11.34 32.91 8.38
C ARG A 312 10.42 32.01 7.57
N GLU A 313 10.01 32.43 6.36
CA GLU A 313 9.11 31.66 5.52
C GLU A 313 9.75 30.35 5.08
N LEU A 314 11.01 30.39 4.65
CA LEU A 314 11.75 29.19 4.23
C LEU A 314 11.99 28.24 5.41
N ALA A 315 12.32 28.75 6.59
CA ALA A 315 12.39 27.96 7.82
C ALA A 315 11.03 27.36 8.23
N HIS A 316 9.91 28.05 7.98
CA HIS A 316 8.57 27.51 8.18
C HIS A 316 8.30 26.35 7.23
N ARG A 317 8.52 26.55 5.93
CA ARG A 317 8.32 25.54 4.88
C ARG A 317 9.12 24.28 5.17
N MET A 318 10.41 24.41 5.51
CA MET A 318 11.25 23.26 5.84
C MET A 318 10.85 22.57 7.15
N SER A 319 10.35 23.31 8.15
CA SER A 319 9.79 22.70 9.37
C SER A 319 8.56 21.84 9.08
N ASP A 320 7.73 22.23 8.11
CA ASP A 320 6.55 21.45 7.73
C ASP A 320 6.91 20.23 6.88
N THR A 321 7.87 20.35 5.94
CA THR A 321 8.44 19.21 5.21
C THR A 321 9.04 18.17 6.17
N LEU A 322 9.84 18.62 7.16
CA LEU A 322 10.42 17.72 8.16
C LEU A 322 9.34 17.03 9.02
N ARG A 323 8.23 17.71 9.34
CA ARG A 323 7.11 17.08 10.08
C ARG A 323 6.36 16.02 9.28
N MET A 324 6.42 16.05 7.95
CA MET A 324 5.84 14.99 7.10
C MET A 324 6.74 13.75 6.99
N LEU A 325 7.98 13.81 7.47
CA LEU A 325 9.02 12.78 7.32
C LEU A 325 9.48 12.17 8.66
N ILE A 326 8.91 12.60 9.79
CA ILE A 326 9.25 12.18 11.17
C ILE A 326 7.98 11.70 11.88
#